data_AF-A0A654BYJ4-F1
#
_entry.id   AF-A0A654BYJ4-F1
#
_cell.length_a   1.000
_cell.length_b   1.000
_cell.length_c   1.000
_cell.angle_alpha   90.00
_cell.angle_beta   90.00
_cell.angle_gamma   90.00
#
_symmetry.space_group_name_H-M   'P 1'
#
loop_
_entity.id
_entity.type
_entity.pdbx_description
1 polymer ?
#
loop_
_entity_poly.entity_id
_entity_poly.type
_entity_poly.pdbx_seq_one_letter_code
_entity_poly.pdbx_strand_id
1 'polypeptide(L)'
;MNRADTENDAVWFSRRFGALVRERRQQMGLTLEDLATVAGVGIRFVHELEKGKPTCQIGRALVVAGLVGLDPVALLEAQRAS
;
A
#
# COMPACT_ATOMS: atom_id res chain seq x y z
N MET A 1 -25.04 2.65 2.84
CA MET A 1 -23.73 2.11 3.26
C MET A 1 -23.63 2.29 4.76
N ASN A 2 -23.65 1.21 5.54
CA ASN A 2 -23.53 1.26 6.99
C ASN A 2 -22.06 1.56 7.37
N ARG A 3 -21.81 2.18 8.53
CA ARG A 3 -20.47 2.46 9.06
C ARG A 3 -19.60 1.19 9.15
N ALA A 4 -20.20 0.06 9.48
CA ALA A 4 -19.54 -1.25 9.51
C ALA A 4 -19.10 -1.73 8.11
N ASP A 5 -19.85 -1.39 7.06
CA ASP A 5 -19.51 -1.75 5.67
C ASP A 5 -18.30 -0.93 5.22
N THR A 6 -18.30 0.37 5.48
CA THR A 6 -17.20 1.27 5.11
C THR A 6 -15.89 0.94 5.82
N GLU A 7 -15.94 0.51 7.09
CA GLU A 7 -14.75 0.12 7.84
C GLU A 7 -14.17 -1.20 7.35
N ASN A 8 -15.03 -2.18 7.00
CA ASN A 8 -14.59 -3.42 6.37
C ASN A 8 -13.96 -3.19 5.00
N ASP A 9 -14.51 -2.28 4.21
CA ASP A 9 -13.95 -1.90 2.91
C ASP A 9 -12.55 -1.30 3.07
N ALA A 10 -12.38 -0.35 3.99
CA ALA A 10 -11.09 0.28 4.24
C ALA A 10 -10.00 -0.74 4.64
N VAL A 11 -10.35 -1.73 5.48
CA VAL A 11 -9.43 -2.81 5.86
C VAL A 11 -9.08 -3.68 4.66
N TRP A 12 -10.06 -4.06 3.85
CA TRP A 12 -9.83 -4.86 2.64
C TRP A 12 -8.94 -4.13 1.64
N PHE A 13 -9.23 -2.86 1.35
CA PHE A 13 -8.45 -2.02 0.44
C PHE A 13 -6.99 -1.88 0.91
N SER A 14 -6.80 -1.64 2.21
CA SER A 14 -5.46 -1.53 2.80
C SER A 14 -4.65 -2.81 2.63
N ARG A 15 -5.26 -3.98 2.87
CA ARG A 15 -4.63 -5.30 2.66
C ARG A 15 -4.25 -5.55 1.21
N ARG A 16 -5.15 -5.24 0.28
CA ARG A 16 -4.91 -5.43 -1.16
C ARG A 16 -3.82 -4.51 -1.67
N PHE A 17 -3.87 -3.24 -1.28
CA PHE A 17 -2.84 -2.28 -1.63
C PHE A 17 -1.46 -2.69 -1.07
N GLY A 18 -1.38 -3.06 0.21
CA GLY A 18 -0.14 -3.54 0.81
C GLY A 18 0.45 -4.77 0.11
N ALA A 19 -0.41 -5.73 -0.27
CA ALA A 19 0.02 -6.92 -1.01
C ALA A 19 0.61 -6.56 -2.39
N LEU A 20 -0.01 -5.64 -3.12
CA LEU A 20 0.49 -5.18 -4.42
C LEU A 20 1.83 -4.45 -4.29
N VAL A 21 2.00 -3.61 -3.26
CA VAL A 21 3.29 -2.95 -2.97
C VAL A 21 4.38 -3.99 -2.75
N ARG A 22 4.10 -5.01 -1.93
CA ARG A 22 5.04 -6.11 -1.67
C ARG A 22 5.41 -6.86 -2.94
N GLU A 23 4.41 -7.22 -3.73
CA GLU A 23 4.60 -7.94 -4.98
C GLU A 23 5.51 -7.16 -5.93
N ARG A 24 5.21 -5.88 -6.18
CA ARG A 24 6.02 -5.03 -7.05
C ARG A 24 7.44 -4.85 -6.51
N ARG A 25 7.61 -4.65 -5.20
CA ARG A 25 8.95 -4.58 -4.60
C ARG A 25 9.76 -5.85 -4.88
N GLN A 26 9.15 -7.02 -4.69
CA GLN A 26 9.81 -8.31 -4.94
C GLN A 26 10.14 -8.52 -6.42
N GLN A 27 9.24 -8.13 -7.33
CA GLN A 27 9.49 -8.18 -8.78
C GLN A 27 10.66 -7.30 -9.20
N MET A 28 10.88 -6.18 -8.50
CA MET A 28 12.03 -5.28 -8.69
C MET A 28 13.31 -5.77 -7.99
N GLY A 29 13.27 -6.89 -7.24
CA GLY A 29 14.43 -7.43 -6.53
C GLY A 29 14.88 -6.59 -5.32
N LEU A 30 14.04 -5.68 -4.83
CA LEU A 30 14.36 -4.78 -3.72
C LEU A 30 14.12 -5.45 -2.37
N THR A 31 15.04 -5.27 -1.42
CA THR A 31 14.81 -5.61 -0.01
C THR A 31 13.89 -4.59 0.68
N LEU A 32 13.44 -4.88 1.89
CA LEU A 32 12.67 -3.92 2.70
C LEU A 32 13.51 -2.68 3.03
N GLU A 33 14.80 -2.86 3.38
CA GLU A 33 15.74 -1.76 3.59
C GLU A 33 15.89 -0.89 2.33
N ASP A 34 16.03 -1.49 1.13
CA ASP A 34 16.22 -0.72 -0.11
C ASP A 34 15.03 0.21 -0.37
N LEU A 35 13.82 -0.34 -0.31
CA LEU A 35 12.61 0.45 -0.53
C LEU A 35 12.42 1.52 0.55
N ALA A 36 12.70 1.20 1.81
CA ALA A 36 12.62 2.16 2.91
C ALA A 36 13.58 3.33 2.72
N THR A 37 14.81 3.02 2.29
CA THR A 37 15.87 4.01 2.05
C THR A 37 15.49 4.96 0.93
N VAL A 38 15.07 4.43 -0.23
CA VAL A 38 14.68 5.25 -1.39
C VAL A 38 13.41 6.06 -1.10
N ALA A 39 12.49 5.52 -0.31
CA ALA A 39 11.28 6.23 0.10
C ALA A 39 11.49 7.26 1.23
N GLY A 40 12.67 7.32 1.85
CA GLY A 40 12.93 8.22 2.99
C GLY A 40 12.08 7.91 4.22
N VAL A 41 11.74 6.64 4.45
CA VAL A 41 10.92 6.17 5.57
C VAL A 41 11.64 5.08 6.36
N GLY A 42 11.22 4.83 7.61
CA GLY A 42 11.76 3.71 8.37
C GLY A 42 11.31 2.36 7.80
N ILE A 43 12.17 1.34 7.87
CA ILE A 43 11.85 -0.03 7.42
C ILE A 43 10.55 -0.58 8.01
N ARG A 44 10.27 -0.27 9.29
CA ARG A 44 9.02 -0.66 9.96
C ARG A 44 7.80 -0.09 9.25
N PHE A 45 7.89 1.11 8.68
CA PHE A 45 6.79 1.68 7.89
C PHE A 45 6.50 0.83 6.66
N VAL A 46 7.53 0.49 5.87
CA VAL A 46 7.37 -0.37 4.67
C VAL A 46 6.79 -1.72 5.04
N HIS A 47 7.29 -2.35 6.12
CA HIS A 47 6.76 -3.63 6.60
C HIS A 47 5.28 -3.56 7.00
N GLU A 48 4.87 -2.54 7.75
CA GLU A 48 3.46 -2.36 8.14
C GLU A 48 2.56 -2.02 6.95
N LEU A 49 3.08 -1.25 6.00
CA LEU A 49 2.41 -0.93 4.74
C LEU A 49 2.17 -2.19 3.91
N GLU A 50 3.17 -3.05 3.74
CA GLU A 50 3.02 -4.32 3.01
C GLU A 50 2.04 -5.29 3.68
N LYS A 51 1.93 -5.24 5.00
CA LYS A 51 0.89 -5.96 5.75
C LYS A 51 -0.51 -5.36 5.58
N GLY A 52 -0.61 -4.21 4.93
CA GLY A 52 -1.85 -3.50 4.68
C GLY A 52 -2.45 -2.89 5.94
N LYS A 53 -1.61 -2.35 6.83
CA LYS A 53 -2.07 -1.64 8.01
C LYS A 53 -2.95 -0.44 7.61
N PRO A 54 -4.23 -0.40 8.02
CA PRO A 54 -5.14 0.67 7.62
C PRO A 54 -4.74 2.06 8.15
N THR A 55 -3.95 2.10 9.22
CA THR A 55 -3.49 3.32 9.88
C THR A 55 -2.13 3.80 9.37
N CYS A 56 -1.63 3.27 8.26
CA CYS A 56 -0.45 3.82 7.59
C CYS A 56 -0.70 5.26 7.13
N GLN A 57 0.29 6.12 7.32
CA GLN A 57 0.22 7.51 6.88
C GLN A 57 0.11 7.57 5.35
N ILE A 58 -1.01 8.08 4.86
CA ILE A 58 -1.35 8.07 3.43
C ILE A 58 -0.27 8.72 2.56
N GLY A 59 0.26 9.88 2.94
CA GLY A 59 1.30 10.57 2.14
C GLY A 59 2.55 9.72 1.92
N ARG A 60 3.02 9.02 2.96
CA ARG A 60 4.18 8.12 2.86
C ARG A 60 3.86 6.85 2.05
N ALA A 61 2.64 6.34 2.18
CA ALA A 61 2.18 5.19 1.42
C ALA A 61 2.11 5.50 -0.09
N LEU A 62 1.67 6.70 -0.47
CA LEU A 62 1.65 7.16 -1.86
C LEU A 62 3.07 7.29 -2.44
N VAL A 63 4.03 7.82 -1.67
CA VAL A 63 5.45 7.87 -2.08
C VAL A 63 5.98 6.46 -2.34
N VAL A 64 5.76 5.52 -1.42
CA VAL A 64 6.20 4.13 -1.60
C VAL A 64 5.54 3.48 -2.82
N ALA A 65 4.24 3.71 -3.05
CA ALA A 65 3.52 3.18 -4.20
C ALA A 65 4.12 3.66 -5.53
N GLY A 66 4.40 4.98 -5.64
CA GLY A 66 5.02 5.55 -6.83
C GLY A 66 6.38 4.93 -7.14
N LEU A 67 7.21 4.69 -6.10
CA LEU A 67 8.52 4.07 -6.26
C LEU A 67 8.48 2.63 -6.76
N VAL A 68 7.41 1.89 -6.47
CA VAL A 68 7.19 0.53 -7.00
C VAL A 68 6.31 0.51 -8.26
N GLY A 69 6.03 1.68 -8.85
CA GLY A 69 5.27 1.83 -10.09
C GLY A 69 3.79 1.48 -9.95
N LEU A 70 3.18 1.81 -8.81
CA LEU A 70 1.75 1.67 -8.55
C LEU A 70 1.08 3.04 -8.50
N ASP A 71 -0.12 3.12 -9.07
CA ASP A 71 -1.05 4.22 -8.87
C ASP A 71 -2.22 3.76 -7.99
N PRO A 72 -2.24 4.16 -6.70
CA PRO A 72 -3.30 3.76 -5.78
C PRO A 72 -4.69 4.31 -6.16
N VAL A 73 -4.76 5.44 -6.87
CA VAL A 73 -6.04 6.03 -7.28
C VAL A 73 -6.68 5.17 -8.37
N ALA A 74 -5.91 4.81 -9.39
CA ALA A 74 -6.36 3.91 -10.45
C ALA A 74 -6.82 2.54 -9.90
N LEU A 75 -6.12 2.01 -8.88
CA LEU A 75 -6.50 0.76 -8.22
C LEU A 75 -7.87 0.84 -7.54
N LEU A 76 -8.18 1.96 -6.89
CA LEU A 76 -9.46 2.17 -6.21
C LEU A 76 -10.62 2.28 -7.21
N GLU A 77 -10.40 2.95 -8.34
CA GLU A 77 -11.41 3.09 -9.40
C GLU A 77 -11.75 1.74 -10.04
N ALA A 78 -10.73 0.92 -10.34
CA ALA A 78 -10.90 -0.41 -10.91
C ALA A 78 -11.77 -1.32 -10.02
N GLN A 79 -11.67 -1.18 -8.69
CA GLN A 79 -12.42 -2.02 -7.76
C GLN A 79 -13.90 -1.63 -7.64
N ARG A 80 -14.27 -0.39 -7.98
CA ARG A 80 -15.67 0.07 -7.94
C ARG A 80 -16.46 -0.30 -9.20
N ALA A 81 -15.77 -0.74 -10.25
CA ALA A 81 -16.36 -1.19 -11.51
C ALA A 81 -16.69 -2.69 -11.52
N SER A 82 -16.48 -3.40 -10.39
CA SER A 82 -16.79 -4.82 -10.17
C SER A 82 -17.81 -4.97 -9.06
#